data_AF-A0A066UG10-F1
#
_entry.id   AF-A0A066UG10-F1
#
_cell.length_a   1.000
_cell.length_b   1.000
_cell.length_c   1.000
_cell.angle_alpha   90.00
_cell.angle_beta   90.00
_cell.angle_gamma   90.00
#
_symmetry.space_group_name_H-M   'P 1'
#
loop_
_entity.id
_entity.type
_entity.pdbx_description
1 polymer ?
#
loop_
_entity_poly.entity_id
_entity_poly.type
_entity_poly.pdbx_seq_one_letter_code
_entity_poly.pdbx_strand_id
1 'polypeptide(L)'
;MKKFLQLLRELNENYALGHAYASHTLLRAIIDHVPPIFGKGNFKSVVEQYGWSATDKKYMKRLEDFRGQGDDALHRMIREREDILDFEDMPPRVLINRLIDEVVALLNAGTP
;
A
#
# COMPACT_ATOMS: atom_id res chain seq x y z
N MET A 1 -11.42 -6.45 -8.26
CA MET A 1 -11.62 -6.64 -6.80
C MET A 1 -10.91 -7.87 -6.22
N LYS A 2 -11.10 -9.09 -6.76
CA LYS A 2 -10.50 -10.34 -6.21
C LYS A 2 -9.01 -10.24 -5.88
N LYS A 3 -8.19 -9.69 -6.79
CA LYS A 3 -6.75 -9.48 -6.58
C LYS A 3 -6.44 -8.61 -5.36
N PHE A 4 -7.16 -7.50 -5.16
CA PHE A 4 -6.94 -6.59 -4.03
C PHE A 4 -7.21 -7.29 -2.69
N LEU A 5 -8.32 -8.02 -2.59
CA LEU A 5 -8.65 -8.79 -1.39
C LEU A 5 -7.62 -9.90 -1.11
N GLN A 6 -7.11 -10.55 -2.15
CA GLN A 6 -6.07 -11.57 -2.01
C GLN A 6 -4.76 -10.96 -1.48
N LEU A 7 -4.32 -9.83 -2.03
CA LEU A 7 -3.13 -9.13 -1.55
C LEU A 7 -3.26 -8.66 -0.10
N LEU A 8 -4.44 -8.20 0.32
CA LEU A 8 -4.69 -7.81 1.72
C LEU A 8 -4.65 -9.02 2.66
N ARG A 9 -5.21 -10.15 2.25
CA ARG A 9 -5.14 -11.41 3.01
C ARG A 9 -3.69 -11.85 3.20
N GLU A 10 -2.94 -11.93 2.10
CA GLU A 10 -1.54 -12.34 2.12
C GLU A 10 -0.69 -11.37 2.96
N LEU A 11 -0.97 -10.06 2.91
CA LEU A 11 -0.27 -9.08 3.73
C LEU A 11 -0.51 -9.35 5.23
N ASN A 12 -1.75 -9.62 5.62
CA ASN A 12 -2.07 -9.92 7.01
C ASN A 12 -1.42 -11.22 7.49
N GLU A 13 -1.42 -12.26 6.67
CA GLU A 13 -0.79 -13.55 6.98
C GLU A 13 0.73 -13.39 7.14
N ASN A 14 1.39 -12.69 6.21
CA ASN A 14 2.84 -12.45 6.29
C ASN A 14 3.22 -11.55 7.46
N TYR A 15 2.41 -10.54 7.78
CA TYR A 15 2.62 -9.70 8.95
C TYR A 15 2.50 -10.53 10.24
N ALA A 16 1.47 -11.38 10.35
CA ALA A 16 1.25 -12.22 11.53
C ALA A 16 2.35 -13.27 11.74
N LEU A 17 2.96 -13.77 10.65
CA LEU A 17 4.07 -14.72 10.69
C LEU A 17 5.45 -14.07 10.82
N GLY A 18 5.53 -12.74 10.87
CA GLY A 18 6.78 -12.03 11.04
C GLY A 18 7.63 -11.89 9.76
N HIS A 19 7.03 -12.06 8.58
CA HIS A 19 7.74 -11.95 7.30
C HIS A 19 7.81 -10.50 6.81
N ALA A 20 8.82 -9.75 7.27
CA ALA A 20 8.97 -8.33 6.97
C ALA A 20 9.13 -8.04 5.46
N TYR A 21 10.07 -8.68 4.76
CA TYR A 21 10.28 -8.45 3.31
C TYR A 21 9.05 -8.78 2.46
N ALA A 22 8.35 -9.87 2.79
CA ALA A 22 7.12 -10.24 2.10
C ALA A 22 6.03 -9.19 2.33
N SER A 23 5.91 -8.67 3.55
CA SER A 23 4.96 -7.62 3.90
C SER A 23 5.23 -6.31 3.14
N HIS A 24 6.51 -5.89 3.04
CA HIS A 24 6.90 -4.72 2.25
C HIS A 24 6.54 -4.89 0.78
N THR A 25 6.88 -6.06 0.22
CA THR A 25 6.59 -6.42 -1.17
C THR A 25 5.09 -6.38 -1.46
N LEU A 26 4.28 -6.96 -0.59
CA LEU A 26 2.82 -6.99 -0.74
C LEU A 26 2.21 -5.60 -0.62
N LEU A 27 2.67 -4.78 0.33
CA LEU A 27 2.19 -3.40 0.47
C LEU A 27 2.51 -2.56 -0.77
N ARG A 28 3.72 -2.70 -1.31
CA ARG A 28 4.14 -2.10 -2.57
C ARG A 28 3.27 -2.58 -3.75
N ALA A 29 2.94 -3.86 -3.81
CA ALA A 29 2.04 -4.41 -4.82
C ALA A 29 0.60 -3.86 -4.69
N ILE A 30 0.10 -3.72 -3.46
CA ILE A 30 -1.22 -3.12 -3.19
C ILE A 30 -1.27 -1.69 -3.73
N ILE A 31 -0.27 -0.86 -3.39
CA ILE A 31 -0.17 0.53 -3.83
C ILE A 31 -0.17 0.64 -5.36
N ASP A 32 0.52 -0.25 -6.07
CA ASP A 32 0.58 -0.24 -7.54
C ASP A 32 -0.70 -0.71 -8.21
N HIS A 33 -1.47 -1.61 -7.59
CA HIS A 33 -2.63 -2.24 -8.21
C HIS A 33 -3.96 -1.65 -7.81
N VAL A 34 -4.02 -0.83 -6.76
CA VAL A 34 -5.24 -0.12 -6.33
C VAL A 34 -5.74 0.98 -7.29
N PRO A 35 -4.91 1.71 -8.08
CA PRO A 35 -5.35 2.91 -8.81
C PRO A 35 -6.59 2.77 -9.70
N PRO A 36 -6.81 1.65 -10.43
CA PRO A 36 -8.00 1.48 -11.25
C PRO A 36 -9.32 1.53 -10.47
N ILE A 37 -9.32 1.20 -9.18
CA ILE A 37 -10.52 1.32 -8.32
C ILE A 37 -10.94 2.79 -8.17
N PHE A 38 -9.97 3.69 -8.18
CA PHE A 38 -10.17 5.15 -8.12
C PHE A 38 -10.34 5.81 -9.49
N GLY A 39 -10.39 5.01 -10.57
CA GLY A 39 -10.40 5.52 -11.95
C GLY A 39 -9.10 6.21 -12.36
N LYS A 40 -7.96 5.83 -11.76
CA LYS A 40 -6.64 6.42 -12.01
C LYS A 40 -5.65 5.39 -12.57
N GLY A 41 -4.66 5.88 -13.32
CA GLY A 41 -3.64 5.02 -13.95
C GLY A 41 -2.45 4.66 -13.05
N ASN A 42 -2.19 5.45 -12.00
CA ASN A 42 -1.08 5.25 -11.07
C ASN A 42 -1.42 5.81 -9.70
N PHE A 43 -0.66 5.40 -8.67
CA PHE A 43 -0.94 5.81 -7.29
C PHE A 43 -0.74 7.32 -7.06
N LYS A 44 0.25 7.93 -7.72
CA LYS A 44 0.45 9.39 -7.70
C LYS A 44 -0.82 10.14 -8.09
N SER A 45 -1.48 9.71 -9.15
CA SER A 45 -2.74 10.28 -9.63
C SER A 45 -3.89 10.04 -8.64
N VAL A 46 -3.87 8.95 -7.88
CA VAL A 46 -4.79 8.74 -6.74
C VAL A 46 -4.52 9.80 -5.67
N VAL A 47 -3.27 10.01 -5.26
CA VAL A 47 -2.93 10.98 -4.22
C VAL A 47 -3.27 12.42 -4.62
N GLU A 48 -2.97 12.79 -5.87
CA GLU A 48 -3.06 14.17 -6.32
C GLU A 48 -4.47 14.58 -6.74
N GLN A 49 -5.20 13.67 -7.40
CA GLN A 49 -6.43 14.00 -8.13
C GLN A 49 -7.69 13.32 -7.58
N TYR A 50 -7.58 12.35 -6.67
CA TYR A 50 -8.74 11.87 -5.93
C TYR A 50 -9.05 12.87 -4.82
N GLY A 51 -10.34 13.17 -4.61
CA GLY A 51 -10.83 14.26 -3.75
C GLY A 51 -10.65 14.03 -2.25
N TRP A 52 -9.45 13.66 -1.81
CA TRP A 52 -9.10 13.42 -0.42
C TRP A 52 -9.30 14.66 0.45
N SER A 53 -9.69 14.42 1.71
CA SER A 53 -9.53 15.44 2.76
C SER A 53 -8.06 15.84 2.93
N ALA A 54 -7.80 16.99 3.54
CA ALA A 54 -6.41 17.46 3.76
C ALA A 54 -5.57 16.46 4.58
N THR A 55 -6.18 15.78 5.55
CA THR A 55 -5.52 14.75 6.36
C THR A 55 -5.30 13.47 5.57
N ASP A 56 -6.32 12.98 4.87
CA ASP A 56 -6.21 11.75 4.07
C ASP A 56 -5.19 11.89 2.95
N LYS A 57 -5.12 13.08 2.32
CA LYS A 57 -4.11 13.36 1.30
C LYS A 57 -2.69 13.23 1.85
N LYS A 58 -2.44 13.67 3.11
CA LYS A 58 -1.14 13.47 3.77
C LYS A 58 -0.84 11.99 4.02
N TYR A 59 -1.86 11.21 4.35
CA TYR A 59 -1.71 9.76 4.54
C TYR A 59 -1.36 9.06 3.23
N MET A 60 -2.05 9.41 2.14
CA MET A 60 -1.78 8.84 0.82
C MET A 60 -0.40 9.24 0.30
N LYS A 61 0.07 10.47 0.55
CA LYS A 61 1.45 10.86 0.25
C LYS A 61 2.48 9.98 0.95
N ARG A 62 2.30 9.68 2.23
CA ARG A 62 3.20 8.77 2.97
C ARG A 62 3.21 7.35 2.39
N LEU A 63 2.06 6.86 1.90
CA LEU A 63 2.02 5.58 1.18
C LEU A 63 2.70 5.67 -0.20
N GLU A 64 2.61 6.82 -0.87
CA GLU A 64 3.31 7.06 -2.12
C GLU A 64 4.83 7.08 -1.90
N ASP A 65 5.30 7.74 -0.84
CA ASP A 65 6.71 7.79 -0.45
C ASP A 65 7.25 6.39 -0.08
N PHE A 66 6.43 5.55 0.57
CA PHE A 66 6.78 4.15 0.89
C PHE A 66 7.16 3.32 -0.34
N ARG A 67 6.74 3.71 -1.56
CA ARG A 67 7.11 2.99 -2.78
C ARG A 67 8.62 2.80 -2.92
N GLY A 68 9.44 3.76 -2.44
CA GLY A 68 10.89 3.64 -2.44
C GLY A 68 11.40 2.49 -1.56
N GLN A 69 10.87 2.34 -0.34
CA GLN A 69 11.18 1.19 0.52
C GLN A 69 10.65 -0.13 -0.05
N GLY A 70 9.48 -0.09 -0.69
CA GLY A 70 8.96 -1.22 -1.45
C GLY A 70 9.86 -1.65 -2.61
N ASP A 71 10.44 -0.68 -3.33
CA ASP A 71 11.40 -0.94 -4.40
C ASP A 71 12.71 -1.51 -3.84
N ASP A 72 13.15 -1.09 -2.64
CA ASP A 72 14.29 -1.68 -1.96
C ASP A 72 14.02 -3.16 -1.61
N ALA A 73 12.86 -3.47 -1.04
CA ALA A 73 12.48 -4.85 -0.71
C ALA A 73 12.44 -5.77 -1.95
N LEU A 74 12.07 -5.22 -3.11
CA LEU A 74 11.89 -5.97 -4.35
C LEU A 74 13.14 -6.08 -5.22
N HIS A 75 13.94 -5.01 -5.27
CA HIS A 75 14.96 -4.85 -6.31
C HIS A 75 16.38 -4.66 -5.75
N ARG A 76 16.54 -4.30 -4.48
CA ARG A 76 17.88 -4.11 -3.90
C ARG A 76 18.58 -5.47 -3.78
N MET A 77 19.73 -5.59 -4.45
CA MET A 77 20.59 -6.77 -4.34
C MET A 77 21.23 -6.88 -2.95
N ILE A 78 21.48 -8.11 -2.51
CA ILE A 78 22.21 -8.44 -1.27
C ILE A 78 23.62 -7.80 -1.31
N ARG A 79 24.05 -7.23 -0.16
CA ARG A 79 25.35 -6.57 0.03
C ARG A 79 26.03 -7.10 1.30
N GLU A 80 27.33 -6.86 1.43
CA GLU A 80 28.12 -7.27 2.62
C GLU A 80 27.74 -6.54 3.90
N ARG A 81 27.18 -5.32 3.78
CA ARG A 81 26.63 -4.58 4.93
C ARG A 81 25.18 -5.02 5.19
N GLU A 82 24.81 -5.05 6.46
CA GLU A 82 23.46 -5.41 6.89
C GLU A 82 22.51 -4.19 6.70
N ASP A 83 21.72 -4.21 5.62
CA ASP A 83 20.59 -3.30 5.39
C ASP A 83 19.30 -4.16 5.45
N ILE A 84 18.94 -4.66 6.64
CA ILE A 84 17.74 -5.50 6.83
C ILE A 84 16.53 -4.61 7.04
N LEU A 85 15.50 -4.79 6.20
CA LEU A 85 14.19 -4.19 6.42
C LEU A 85 13.42 -4.96 7.50
N ASP A 86 12.90 -4.24 8.48
CA ASP A 86 12.04 -4.79 9.53
C ASP A 86 10.68 -4.08 9.58
N PHE A 87 9.82 -4.45 10.54
CA PHE A 87 8.48 -3.86 10.61
C PHE A 87 8.44 -2.39 11.03
N GLU A 88 9.49 -1.85 11.63
CA GLU A 88 9.60 -0.42 11.97
C GLU A 88 9.79 0.43 10.71
N ASP A 89 10.32 -0.15 9.63
CA ASP A 89 10.42 0.49 8.32
C ASP A 89 9.06 0.58 7.60
N MET A 90 8.05 -0.18 8.03
CA MET A 90 6.73 -0.16 7.40
C MET A 90 5.91 1.08 7.81
N PRO A 91 5.03 1.57 6.91
CA PRO A 91 4.18 2.69 7.24
C PRO A 91 3.16 2.27 8.32
N PRO A 92 2.72 3.22 9.16
CA PRO A 92 1.70 2.94 10.15
C PRO A 92 0.43 2.35 9.53
N ARG A 93 -0.11 1.29 10.16
CA ARG A 93 -1.32 0.57 9.72
C ARG A 93 -2.51 1.49 9.39
N VAL A 94 -2.64 2.60 10.11
CA VAL A 94 -3.71 3.58 9.88
C VAL A 94 -3.73 4.11 8.44
N LEU A 95 -2.57 4.20 7.78
CA LEU A 95 -2.49 4.69 6.40
C LEU A 95 -3.15 3.72 5.42
N ILE A 96 -2.84 2.42 5.53
CA ILE A 96 -3.45 1.39 4.66
C ILE A 96 -4.94 1.19 4.99
N ASN A 97 -5.32 1.26 6.27
CA ASN A 97 -6.72 1.17 6.66
C ASN A 97 -7.55 2.29 6.03
N ARG A 98 -7.04 3.53 6.02
CA ARG A 98 -7.75 4.64 5.40
C ARG A 98 -7.93 4.46 3.89
N LEU A 99 -6.93 3.90 3.19
CA LEU A 99 -7.06 3.55 1.77
C LEU A 99 -8.16 2.48 1.56
N ILE A 100 -8.19 1.46 2.42
CA ILE A 100 -9.19 0.39 2.36
C ILE A 100 -10.59 0.94 2.61
N ASP A 101 -10.77 1.78 3.63
CA ASP A 101 -12.07 2.41 3.95
C ASP A 101 -12.62 3.17 2.74
N GLU A 102 -11.76 3.91 2.04
CA GLU A 102 -12.16 4.65 0.85
C GLU A 102 -12.52 3.73 -0.32
N VAL A 103 -11.76 2.65 -0.52
CA VAL A 103 -12.11 1.61 -1.50
C VAL A 103 -13.48 1.03 -1.19
N VAL A 104 -13.77 0.72 0.07
CA VAL A 104 -15.08 0.21 0.50
C VAL A 104 -16.19 1.23 0.25
N ALA A 105 -15.95 2.51 0.57
CA ALA A 105 -16.92 3.58 0.32
C ALA A 105 -17.27 3.71 -1.17
N LEU A 106 -16.27 3.66 -2.06
CA LEU A 106 -16.47 3.70 -3.51
C LEU A 106 -17.30 2.51 -4.03
N LEU A 107 -17.07 1.31 -3.50
CA LEU A 107 -17.82 0.12 -3.91
C LEU A 107 -19.28 0.18 -3.43
N ASN A 108 -19.50 0.68 -2.23
CA ASN A 108 -20.85 0.86 -1.70
C ASN A 108 -21.62 1.95 -2.45
N ALA A 109 -20.95 3.04 -2.85
CA ALA A 109 -21.56 4.11 -3.64
C ALA A 109 -21.85 3.72 -5.10
N GLY A 110 -21.17 2.69 -5.62
CA GLY A 110 -21.38 2.12 -6.96
C GLY A 110 -22.34 0.92 -7.01
N THR A 111 -23.00 0.59 -5.90
CA THR A 111 -24.07 -0.42 -5.85
C THR A 111 -25.40 0.31 -6.05
N PRO A 112 -26.24 -0.06 -7.03
CA PRO A 112 -27.55 0.57 -7.24
C PRO A 112 -28.47 0.41 -6.03
#